data_AF-A0A377PY72-F1
#
_entry.id   AF-A0A377PY72-F1
#
_cell.length_a   1.000
_cell.length_b   1.000
_cell.length_c   1.000
_cell.angle_alpha   90.00
_cell.angle_beta   90.00
_cell.angle_gamma   90.00
#
_symmetry.space_group_name_H-M   'P 1'
#
loop_
_entity.id
_entity.type
_entity.pdbx_description
1 polymer ?
#
loop_
_entity_poly.entity_id
_entity_poly.type
_entity_poly.pdbx_seq_one_letter_code
_entity_poly.pdbx_strand_id
1 'polypeptide(L)'
;MRLCLDVFSFDSRIDFQNGYVRVELHCPPKSTLKNVLEKIPSKLFGYQEFGVDLDFIHCRINGIAVLEDLAVKDLVDKFGVLWVVEPLSKRYVKKDLILDLDLAFQRYQGFFYMANFIYSSEREELKKYLLINFIATSYDDEYYGDGFLLYIKWLMGRHPMQIANLLRFISHKENGVFSHIPVANLIFPENPIIDDEIQSLQSQLINSSRCPIHKGEWVFLGKQLDMDYGFQCINKIQIDENAISRCPIFSGSMGKINMKEILIKHNI
;
A
#
# COMPACT_ATOMS: atom_id res chain seq x y z
N MET A 1 22.96 -23.97 0.14
CA MET A 1 21.67 -24.02 -0.60
C MET A 1 21.87 -23.35 -1.96
N ARG A 2 21.24 -23.84 -3.04
CA ARG A 2 21.32 -23.22 -4.37
C ARG A 2 20.04 -22.44 -4.64
N LEU A 3 20.18 -21.18 -5.03
CA LEU A 3 19.09 -20.32 -5.48
C LEU A 3 19.27 -20.02 -6.97
N CYS A 4 18.17 -19.97 -7.70
CA CYS A 4 18.14 -19.49 -9.07
C CYS A 4 17.29 -18.22 -9.11
N LEU A 5 17.91 -17.12 -9.53
CA LEU A 5 17.31 -15.80 -9.57
C LEU A 5 17.12 -15.37 -11.03
N ASP A 6 15.95 -14.85 -11.37
CA ASP A 6 15.71 -14.04 -12.56
C ASP A 6 15.58 -12.59 -12.09
N VAL A 7 16.65 -11.81 -12.25
CA VAL A 7 16.76 -10.47 -11.67
C VAL A 7 16.47 -9.42 -12.74
N PHE A 8 15.55 -8.51 -12.44
CA PHE A 8 15.22 -7.40 -13.33
C PHE A 8 16.46 -6.53 -13.60
N SER A 9 16.69 -6.21 -14.87
CA SER A 9 17.74 -5.29 -15.28
C SER A 9 17.21 -4.18 -16.17
N PHE A 10 17.62 -2.96 -15.82
CA PHE A 10 17.23 -1.72 -16.49
C PHE A 10 18.17 -0.58 -16.09
N ASP A 11 18.43 0.34 -17.00
CA ASP A 11 19.18 1.57 -16.72
C ASP A 11 18.48 2.75 -17.39
N SER A 12 17.95 3.70 -16.61
CA SER A 12 17.17 4.82 -17.16
C SER A 12 17.98 5.78 -18.03
N ARG A 13 19.32 5.67 -18.02
CA ARG A 13 20.22 6.51 -18.80
C ARG A 13 20.51 5.95 -20.20
N ILE A 14 20.16 4.69 -20.45
CA ILE A 14 20.49 3.98 -21.68
C ILE A 14 19.18 3.54 -22.34
N ASP A 15 19.06 3.77 -23.64
CA ASP A 15 17.89 3.39 -24.45
C ASP A 15 17.91 1.88 -24.78
N PHE A 16 18.04 1.04 -23.75
CA PHE A 16 18.07 -0.41 -23.87
C PHE A 16 16.79 -1.03 -23.33
N GLN A 17 16.33 -2.11 -23.95
CA GLN A 17 15.14 -2.84 -23.50
C GLN A 17 15.37 -3.44 -22.11
N ASN A 18 14.35 -3.32 -21.25
CA ASN A 18 14.32 -3.98 -19.96
C ASN A 18 14.27 -5.51 -20.13
N GLY A 19 14.85 -6.23 -19.18
CA GLY A 19 14.90 -7.68 -19.25
C GLY A 19 15.18 -8.33 -17.89
N TYR A 20 15.51 -9.62 -17.93
CA TYR A 20 15.91 -10.38 -16.76
C TYR A 20 17.25 -11.04 -16.98
N VAL A 21 18.11 -10.95 -15.96
CA VAL A 21 19.40 -11.62 -15.91
C VAL A 21 19.26 -12.83 -14.99
N ARG A 22 19.52 -14.02 -15.53
CA ARG A 22 19.52 -15.25 -14.74
C ARG A 22 20.83 -15.41 -13.99
N VAL A 23 20.73 -15.61 -12.67
CA VAL A 23 21.88 -15.79 -11.76
C VAL A 23 21.63 -17.01 -10.89
N GLU A 24 22.62 -17.88 -10.78
CA GLU A 24 22.58 -18.99 -9.82
C GLU A 24 23.59 -18.73 -8.71
N LEU A 25 23.13 -18.80 -7.46
CA LEU A 25 23.94 -18.50 -6.29
C LEU A 25 23.96 -19.67 -5.32
N HIS A 26 25.12 -19.88 -4.69
CA HIS A 26 25.24 -20.76 -3.53
C HIS A 26 25.21 -19.94 -2.24
N CYS A 27 24.18 -20.16 -1.44
CA CYS A 27 23.94 -19.44 -0.18
C CYS A 27 24.20 -20.36 1.01
N PRO A 28 25.11 -19.97 1.92
CA PRO A 28 25.24 -20.58 3.23
C PRO A 28 23.92 -20.57 4.03
N PRO A 29 23.74 -21.49 5.00
CA PRO A 29 22.49 -21.60 5.77
C PRO A 29 22.10 -20.34 6.57
N LYS A 30 23.07 -19.49 6.91
CA LYS A 30 22.88 -18.24 7.68
C LYS A 30 22.87 -16.99 6.81
N SER A 31 22.74 -17.12 5.49
CA SER A 31 22.68 -15.97 4.61
C SER A 31 21.38 -15.19 4.78
N THR A 32 21.46 -13.88 4.58
CA THR A 32 20.32 -12.97 4.50
C THR A 32 20.08 -12.50 3.06
N LEU A 33 18.96 -11.82 2.81
CA LEU A 33 18.64 -11.24 1.51
C LEU A 33 19.73 -10.28 1.03
N LYS A 34 20.26 -9.44 1.94
CA LYS A 34 21.40 -8.57 1.67
C LYS A 34 22.59 -9.36 1.13
N ASN A 35 22.94 -10.49 1.74
CA ASN A 35 24.04 -11.34 1.26
C ASN A 35 23.76 -11.94 -0.13
N VAL A 36 22.49 -12.23 -0.45
CA VAL A 36 22.10 -12.72 -1.78
C VAL A 36 22.29 -11.63 -2.82
N LEU A 37 21.77 -10.43 -2.54
CA LEU A 37 21.84 -9.28 -3.43
C LEU A 37 23.28 -8.82 -3.67
N GLU A 38 24.11 -8.77 -2.62
CA GLU A 38 25.54 -8.42 -2.71
C GLU A 38 26.35 -9.43 -3.56
N LYS A 39 25.94 -10.71 -3.58
CA LYS A 39 26.60 -11.76 -4.38
C LYS A 39 26.22 -11.75 -5.85
N ILE A 40 25.23 -10.95 -6.26
CA ILE A 40 24.84 -10.86 -7.67
C ILE A 40 26.02 -10.29 -8.48
N PRO A 41 26.52 -11.03 -9.50
CA PRO A 41 27.68 -10.57 -10.26
C PRO A 41 27.35 -9.33 -11.10
N SER A 42 27.86 -8.17 -10.67
CA SER A 42 27.67 -6.88 -11.33
C SER A 42 27.97 -6.88 -12.83
N LYS A 43 28.96 -7.68 -13.27
CA LYS A 43 29.36 -7.82 -14.69
C LYS A 43 28.25 -8.32 -15.63
N LEU A 44 27.13 -8.82 -15.08
CA LEU A 44 26.00 -9.30 -15.87
C LEU A 44 24.99 -8.18 -16.20
N PHE A 45 25.10 -7.00 -15.58
CA PHE A 45 24.10 -5.91 -15.61
C PHE A 45 24.55 -4.70 -16.46
N GLY A 46 24.99 -4.96 -17.70
CA GLY A 46 25.38 -3.93 -18.66
C GLY A 46 26.76 -3.31 -18.39
N TYR A 47 26.94 -2.04 -18.77
CA TYR A 47 28.24 -1.34 -18.70
C TYR A 47 28.64 -0.88 -17.29
N GLN A 48 27.80 -1.09 -16.28
CA GLN A 48 28.01 -0.59 -14.92
C GLN A 48 27.67 -1.64 -13.87
N GLU A 49 27.92 -1.31 -12.60
CA GLU A 49 27.64 -2.19 -11.45
C GLU A 49 26.15 -2.48 -11.27
N PHE A 50 25.79 -3.61 -10.64
CA PHE A 50 24.39 -3.93 -10.35
C PHE A 50 23.78 -2.89 -9.40
N GLY A 51 22.65 -2.30 -9.79
CA GLY A 51 21.95 -1.29 -9.00
C GLY A 51 21.13 -1.89 -7.86
N VAL A 52 21.64 -1.83 -6.63
CA VAL A 52 20.90 -2.21 -5.42
C VAL A 52 21.26 -1.31 -4.23
N ASP A 53 20.29 -1.03 -3.37
CA ASP A 53 20.51 -0.39 -2.07
C ASP A 53 20.72 -1.48 -1.00
N LEU A 54 21.93 -1.58 -0.47
CA LEU A 54 22.29 -2.56 0.56
C LEU A 54 22.14 -2.00 1.99
N ASP A 55 21.90 -0.70 2.15
CA ASP A 55 21.66 -0.07 3.44
C ASP A 55 20.17 -0.16 3.83
N PHE A 56 19.29 -0.07 2.83
CA PHE A 56 17.86 -0.24 2.99
C PHE A 56 17.33 -1.29 2.01
N ILE A 57 17.22 -2.54 2.47
CA ILE A 57 16.77 -3.65 1.63
C ILE A 57 15.30 -3.48 1.25
N HIS A 58 15.05 -3.33 -0.06
CA HIS A 58 13.69 -3.29 -0.61
C HIS A 58 13.66 -3.87 -2.02
N CYS A 59 12.77 -4.83 -2.26
CA CYS A 59 12.52 -5.38 -3.60
C CYS A 59 11.19 -6.14 -3.63
N ARG A 60 10.87 -6.73 -4.77
CA ARG A 60 9.86 -7.78 -4.89
C ARG A 60 10.53 -9.12 -5.15
N ILE A 61 9.99 -10.16 -4.53
CA ILE A 61 10.31 -11.55 -4.82
C ILE A 61 9.02 -12.23 -5.24
N ASN A 62 8.96 -12.72 -6.48
CA ASN A 62 7.78 -13.37 -7.06
C ASN A 62 6.50 -12.52 -6.91
N GLY A 63 6.62 -11.20 -7.12
CA GLY A 63 5.51 -10.23 -7.04
C GLY A 63 5.21 -9.68 -5.65
N ILE A 64 5.72 -10.31 -4.57
CA ILE A 64 5.49 -9.90 -3.18
C ILE A 64 6.60 -8.95 -2.72
N ALA A 65 6.23 -7.82 -2.09
CA ALA A 65 7.18 -6.85 -1.57
C ALA A 65 7.94 -7.38 -0.34
N VAL A 66 9.25 -7.18 -0.30
CA VAL A 66 10.12 -7.45 0.85
C VAL A 66 10.85 -6.15 1.17
N LEU A 67 10.70 -5.65 2.40
CA LEU A 67 11.14 -4.31 2.82
C LEU A 67 12.17 -4.36 3.96
N GLU A 68 12.71 -5.53 4.26
CA GLU A 68 13.70 -5.73 5.32
C GLU A 68 14.69 -6.86 4.96
N ASP A 69 15.81 -6.92 5.69
CA ASP A 69 16.82 -7.96 5.49
C ASP A 69 16.44 -9.27 6.18
N LEU A 70 15.76 -10.14 5.44
CA LEU A 70 15.28 -11.43 5.94
C LEU A 70 16.31 -12.54 5.78
N ALA A 71 16.21 -13.57 6.63
CA ALA A 71 16.97 -14.79 6.45
C ALA A 71 16.54 -15.49 5.15
N VAL A 72 17.52 -15.97 4.38
CA VAL A 72 17.26 -16.69 3.12
C VAL A 72 16.42 -17.95 3.36
N LYS A 73 16.55 -18.57 4.53
CA LYS A 73 15.72 -19.72 4.90
C LYS A 73 14.23 -19.37 4.87
N ASP A 74 13.83 -18.28 5.53
CA ASP A 74 12.42 -17.87 5.62
C ASP A 74 11.87 -17.47 4.25
N LEU A 75 12.71 -16.83 3.43
CA LEU A 75 12.38 -16.52 2.03
C LEU A 75 12.20 -17.79 1.18
N VAL A 76 13.03 -18.81 1.36
CA VAL A 76 12.88 -20.09 0.65
C VAL A 76 11.64 -20.84 1.12
N ASP A 77 11.33 -20.80 2.42
CA ASP A 77 10.12 -21.43 2.96
C ASP A 77 8.84 -20.80 2.36
N LYS A 78 8.85 -19.48 2.06
CA LYS A 78 7.73 -18.77 1.40
C LYS A 78 7.72 -18.87 -0.12
N PHE A 79 8.87 -18.67 -0.78
CA PHE A 79 8.97 -18.44 -2.23
C PHE A 79 9.60 -19.60 -3.00
N GLY A 80 10.13 -20.63 -2.32
CA GLY A 80 10.92 -21.68 -2.93
C GLY A 80 12.33 -21.21 -3.30
N VAL A 81 13.01 -21.95 -4.18
CA VAL A 81 14.41 -21.66 -4.60
C VAL A 81 14.53 -20.89 -5.92
N LEU A 82 13.40 -20.65 -6.59
CA LEU A 82 13.30 -19.93 -7.86
C LEU A 82 12.68 -18.56 -7.58
N TRP A 83 13.49 -17.50 -7.68
CA TRP A 83 13.05 -16.14 -7.38
C TRP A 83 13.09 -15.27 -8.63
N VAL A 84 11.99 -14.60 -8.92
CA VAL A 84 11.96 -13.44 -9.81
C VAL A 84 12.14 -12.21 -8.91
N VAL A 85 13.24 -11.50 -9.07
CA VAL A 85 13.60 -10.35 -8.23
C VAL A 85 13.39 -9.08 -9.02
N GLU A 86 12.50 -8.22 -8.55
CA GLU A 86 12.09 -6.98 -9.23
C GLU A 86 12.20 -5.77 -8.30
N PRO A 87 12.34 -4.55 -8.84
CA PRO A 87 12.14 -3.33 -8.06
C PRO A 87 10.68 -3.24 -7.58
N LEU A 88 10.41 -2.50 -6.50
CA LEU A 88 9.04 -2.31 -6.02
C LEU A 88 8.13 -1.64 -7.07
N SER A 89 8.69 -0.74 -7.88
CA SER A 89 7.99 -0.11 -9.00
C SER A 89 8.90 -0.01 -10.22
N LYS A 90 8.49 -0.64 -11.33
CA LYS A 90 9.17 -0.54 -12.63
C LYS A 90 9.13 0.87 -13.22
N ARG A 91 8.11 1.65 -12.87
CA ARG A 91 7.93 3.03 -13.35
C ARG A 91 9.00 3.99 -12.81
N TYR A 92 9.39 3.80 -11.55
CA TYR A 92 10.33 4.67 -10.86
C TYR A 92 11.73 4.05 -10.78
N VAL A 93 12.09 3.12 -11.65
CA VAL A 93 13.43 2.53 -11.62
C VAL A 93 14.44 3.54 -12.16
N LYS A 94 15.48 3.77 -11.37
CA LYS A 94 16.68 4.47 -11.82
C LYS A 94 17.67 3.50 -12.44
N LYS A 95 17.93 2.39 -11.74
CA LYS A 95 18.86 1.34 -12.18
C LYS A 95 18.59 0.02 -11.47
N ASP A 96 18.30 -1.03 -12.23
CA ASP A 96 17.99 -2.38 -11.75
C ASP A 96 16.96 -2.38 -10.61
N LEU A 97 17.39 -2.55 -9.34
CA LEU A 97 16.50 -2.52 -8.17
C LEU A 97 16.41 -1.15 -7.50
N ILE A 98 17.29 -0.19 -7.84
CA ILE A 98 17.29 1.17 -7.28
C ILE A 98 16.16 2.00 -7.88
N LEU A 99 15.37 2.61 -7.00
CA LEU A 99 14.29 3.53 -7.35
C LEU A 99 14.76 4.99 -7.35
N ASP A 100 14.14 5.80 -8.21
CA ASP A 100 14.21 7.26 -8.19
C ASP A 100 13.10 7.82 -7.28
N LEU A 101 13.39 7.85 -5.98
CA LEU A 101 12.46 8.37 -4.99
C LEU A 101 12.29 9.89 -5.08
N ASP A 102 13.28 10.62 -5.62
CA ASP A 102 13.14 12.05 -5.85
C ASP A 102 12.12 12.32 -6.96
N LEU A 103 12.12 11.52 -8.04
CA LEU A 103 11.09 11.57 -9.08
C LEU A 103 9.70 11.23 -8.52
N ALA A 104 9.58 10.20 -7.69
CA ALA A 104 8.32 9.86 -7.03
C ALA A 104 7.83 11.01 -6.11
N PHE A 105 8.75 11.62 -5.37
CA PHE A 105 8.48 12.72 -4.46
C PHE A 105 7.96 13.98 -5.18
N GLN A 106 8.42 14.24 -6.41
CA GLN A 106 7.98 15.41 -7.19
C GLN A 106 6.47 15.46 -7.44
N ARG A 107 5.78 14.30 -7.43
CA ARG A 107 4.33 14.24 -7.58
C ARG A 107 3.57 15.04 -6.51
N TYR A 108 4.17 15.20 -5.33
CA TYR A 108 3.53 15.85 -4.18
C TYR A 108 3.84 17.34 -4.03
N GLN A 109 4.55 17.96 -5.00
CA GLN A 109 4.87 19.39 -4.92
C GLN A 109 3.63 20.28 -4.83
N GLY A 110 2.55 19.95 -5.54
CA GLY A 110 1.29 20.70 -5.49
C GLY A 110 0.68 20.71 -4.08
N PHE A 111 0.71 19.58 -3.38
CA PHE A 111 0.28 19.49 -1.98
C PHE A 111 1.13 20.41 -1.08
N PHE A 112 2.45 20.34 -1.18
CA PHE A 112 3.33 21.18 -0.36
C PHE A 112 3.21 22.67 -0.64
N TYR A 113 2.88 23.05 -1.87
CA TYR A 113 2.58 24.44 -2.21
C TYR A 113 1.34 24.96 -1.47
N MET A 114 0.30 24.11 -1.35
CA MET A 114 -0.93 24.47 -0.64
C MET A 114 -0.81 24.38 0.89
N ALA A 115 0.03 23.47 1.39
CA ALA A 115 0.22 23.23 2.82
C ALA A 115 1.44 23.99 3.37
N ASN A 116 1.40 25.33 3.30
CA ASN A 116 2.51 26.21 3.70
C ASN A 116 2.90 26.18 5.19
N PHE A 117 2.12 25.48 6.03
CA PHE A 117 2.42 25.26 7.44
C PHE A 117 3.41 24.12 7.69
N ILE A 118 3.71 23.31 6.66
CA ILE A 118 4.63 22.17 6.76
C ILE A 118 6.07 22.68 6.67
N TYR A 119 6.90 22.31 7.65
CA TYR A 119 8.32 22.68 7.64
C TYR A 119 9.11 21.85 6.63
N SER A 120 10.24 22.38 6.14
CA SER A 120 11.11 21.67 5.17
C SER A 120 11.55 20.29 5.65
N SER A 121 11.84 20.13 6.95
CA SER A 121 12.21 18.83 7.53
C SER A 121 11.04 17.84 7.52
N GLU A 122 9.82 18.31 7.76
CA GLU A 122 8.60 17.50 7.72
C GLU A 122 8.22 17.13 6.30
N ARG A 123 8.54 17.98 5.33
CA ARG A 123 8.38 17.69 3.92
C ARG A 123 9.30 16.55 3.46
N GLU A 124 10.57 16.57 3.84
CA GLU A 124 11.50 15.48 3.51
C GLU A 124 11.14 14.15 4.17
N GLU A 125 10.40 14.18 5.28
CA GLU A 125 9.93 12.98 5.97
C GLU A 125 9.08 12.08 5.06
N LEU A 126 8.35 12.65 4.08
CA LEU A 126 7.55 11.86 3.13
C LEU A 126 8.38 10.80 2.39
N LYS A 127 9.66 11.05 2.13
CA LYS A 127 10.55 10.10 1.44
C LYS A 127 10.61 8.74 2.13
N LYS A 128 10.50 8.70 3.46
CA LYS A 128 10.47 7.46 4.26
C LYS A 128 9.23 6.62 4.03
N TYR A 129 8.15 7.21 3.52
CA TYR A 129 6.88 6.53 3.27
C TYR A 129 6.71 6.13 1.81
N LEU A 130 7.49 6.69 0.87
CA LEU A 130 7.24 6.50 -0.57
C LEU A 130 7.29 5.04 -1.02
N LEU A 131 8.14 4.21 -0.42
CA LEU A 131 8.20 2.78 -0.76
C LEU A 131 6.87 2.06 -0.54
N ILE A 132 6.07 2.52 0.43
CA ILE A 132 4.75 1.96 0.76
C ILE A 132 3.76 2.16 -0.39
N ASN A 133 3.87 3.26 -1.14
CA ASN A 133 3.05 3.49 -2.34
C ASN A 133 3.23 2.40 -3.40
N PHE A 134 4.36 1.71 -3.37
CA PHE A 134 4.74 0.71 -4.35
C PHE A 134 4.57 -0.70 -3.82
N ILE A 135 3.74 -0.95 -2.80
CA ILE A 135 3.45 -2.32 -2.36
C ILE A 135 2.42 -2.94 -3.29
N ALA A 136 1.27 -2.29 -3.49
CA ALA A 136 0.30 -2.73 -4.47
C ALA A 136 0.71 -2.29 -5.89
N THR A 137 0.54 -3.18 -6.88
CA THR A 137 0.87 -2.90 -8.29
C THR A 137 -0.33 -2.45 -9.12
N SER A 138 -1.54 -2.55 -8.56
CA SER A 138 -2.81 -2.36 -9.28
C SER A 138 -3.45 -1.00 -9.06
N TYR A 139 -2.77 -0.08 -8.37
CA TYR A 139 -3.30 1.25 -8.16
C TYR A 139 -3.39 2.05 -9.46
N ASP A 140 -4.41 2.91 -9.53
CA ASP A 140 -4.49 3.95 -10.54
C ASP A 140 -3.33 4.94 -10.35
N ASP A 141 -2.76 5.42 -11.46
CA ASP A 141 -1.72 6.43 -11.47
C ASP A 141 -2.15 7.75 -10.80
N GLU A 142 -3.46 8.02 -10.72
CA GLU A 142 -4.02 9.18 -10.05
C GLU A 142 -4.16 8.98 -8.54
N TYR A 143 -4.13 7.74 -8.02
CA TYR A 143 -4.20 7.45 -6.59
C TYR A 143 -3.06 8.13 -5.82
N TYR A 144 -3.35 8.71 -4.65
CA TYR A 144 -2.31 9.41 -3.88
C TYR A 144 -1.23 8.50 -3.30
N GLY A 145 -1.53 7.22 -3.07
CA GLY A 145 -0.60 6.22 -2.56
C GLY A 145 -0.65 6.06 -1.03
N ASP A 146 -0.60 4.81 -0.58
CA ASP A 146 -0.70 4.41 0.84
C ASP A 146 0.33 5.11 1.73
N GLY A 147 1.58 5.22 1.26
CA GLY A 147 2.64 5.94 1.96
C GLY A 147 2.33 7.42 2.15
N PHE A 148 1.74 8.08 1.15
CA PHE A 148 1.30 9.47 1.31
C PHE A 148 0.16 9.60 2.33
N LEU A 149 -0.78 8.65 2.35
CA LEU A 149 -1.86 8.64 3.35
C LEU A 149 -1.31 8.50 4.77
N LEU A 150 -0.34 7.61 4.99
CA LEU A 150 0.32 7.44 6.27
C LEU A 150 1.17 8.66 6.66
N TYR A 151 1.82 9.30 5.69
CA TYR A 151 2.49 10.58 5.90
C TYR A 151 1.52 11.68 6.36
N ILE A 152 0.33 11.76 5.76
CA ILE A 152 -0.72 12.69 6.19
C ILE A 152 -1.16 12.40 7.63
N LYS A 153 -1.32 11.13 7.99
CA LYS A 153 -1.61 10.72 9.37
C LYS A 153 -0.51 11.15 10.35
N TRP A 154 0.76 11.02 9.96
CA TRP A 154 1.88 11.51 10.75
C TRP A 154 1.84 13.04 10.92
N LEU A 155 1.55 13.80 9.85
CA LEU A 155 1.38 15.26 9.93
C LEU A 155 0.22 15.67 10.84
N MET A 156 -0.89 14.91 10.84
CA MET A 156 -2.04 15.17 11.71
C MET A 156 -1.66 15.14 13.20
N GLY A 157 -0.76 14.25 13.59
CA GLY A 157 -0.24 14.18 14.97
C GLY A 157 0.62 15.40 15.35
N ARG A 158 1.24 16.06 14.37
CA ARG A 158 2.14 17.21 14.56
C ARG A 158 1.44 18.55 14.43
N HIS A 159 0.39 18.61 13.62
CA HIS A 159 -0.38 19.81 13.34
C HIS A 159 -1.87 19.60 13.68
N PRO A 160 -2.26 19.47 14.97
CA PRO A 160 -3.65 19.19 15.35
C PRO A 160 -4.66 20.21 14.82
N MET A 161 -4.26 21.47 14.69
CA MET A 161 -5.11 22.55 14.14
C MET A 161 -5.37 22.42 12.64
N GLN A 162 -4.59 21.60 11.93
CA GLN A 162 -4.70 21.39 10.48
C GLN A 162 -5.34 20.05 10.12
N ILE A 163 -5.77 19.24 11.10
CA ILE A 163 -6.34 17.91 10.87
C ILE A 163 -7.46 17.93 9.83
N ALA A 164 -8.42 18.86 9.95
CA ALA A 164 -9.53 18.94 9.01
C ALA A 164 -9.06 19.24 7.57
N ASN A 165 -8.05 20.10 7.40
CA ASN A 165 -7.49 20.43 6.10
C ASN A 165 -6.71 19.24 5.51
N LEU A 166 -5.88 18.58 6.34
CA LEU A 166 -5.11 17.40 5.98
C LEU A 166 -6.01 16.23 5.55
N LEU A 167 -7.06 15.95 6.31
CA LEU A 167 -8.05 14.93 5.96
C LEU A 167 -8.77 15.28 4.66
N ARG A 168 -9.06 16.56 4.40
CA ARG A 168 -9.72 17.00 3.17
C ARG A 168 -8.85 16.75 1.93
N PHE A 169 -7.53 16.87 2.05
CA PHE A 169 -6.61 16.56 0.95
C PHE A 169 -6.65 15.09 0.52
N ILE A 170 -6.88 14.18 1.46
CA ILE A 170 -6.91 12.74 1.17
C ILE A 170 -8.33 12.20 0.98
N SER A 171 -9.35 13.05 1.06
CA SER A 171 -10.75 12.61 0.97
C SER A 171 -11.34 12.71 -0.45
N HIS A 172 -10.52 12.82 -1.48
CA HIS A 172 -11.03 12.83 -2.86
C HIS A 172 -11.60 11.45 -3.25
N LYS A 173 -12.68 11.45 -4.04
CA LYS A 173 -13.42 10.25 -4.40
C LYS A 173 -12.67 9.28 -5.31
N GLU A 174 -11.92 9.82 -6.26
CA GLU A 174 -11.28 9.03 -7.32
C GLU A 174 -9.91 8.52 -6.88
N ASN A 175 -9.17 9.35 -6.14
CA ASN A 175 -7.76 9.13 -5.81
C ASN A 175 -7.42 9.22 -4.31
N GLY A 176 -8.42 9.42 -3.45
CA GLY A 176 -8.22 9.56 -2.01
C GLY A 176 -8.19 8.23 -1.25
N VAL A 177 -8.24 8.32 0.08
CA VAL A 177 -8.06 7.22 1.03
C VAL A 177 -8.99 6.02 0.81
N PHE A 178 -10.15 6.20 0.18
CA PHE A 178 -11.10 5.13 -0.14
C PHE A 178 -10.72 4.29 -1.37
N SER A 179 -9.72 4.70 -2.14
CA SER A 179 -9.17 3.90 -3.24
C SER A 179 -8.13 2.87 -2.78
N HIS A 180 -7.79 2.85 -1.48
CA HIS A 180 -6.90 1.85 -0.88
C HIS A 180 -7.45 0.43 -1.07
N ILE A 181 -6.56 -0.51 -1.39
CA ILE A 181 -6.83 -1.94 -1.36
C ILE A 181 -5.96 -2.61 -0.29
N PRO A 182 -6.45 -3.63 0.42
CA PRO A 182 -5.64 -4.31 1.43
C PRO A 182 -4.31 -4.81 0.86
N VAL A 183 -3.20 -4.50 1.54
CA VAL A 183 -1.84 -4.84 1.10
C VAL A 183 -1.12 -5.80 2.04
N ALA A 184 -1.73 -6.21 3.15
CA ALA A 184 -1.09 -7.09 4.15
C ALA A 184 -0.52 -8.38 3.55
N ASN A 185 -1.21 -8.97 2.56
CA ASN A 185 -0.80 -10.19 1.86
C ASN A 185 0.14 -9.94 0.67
N LEU A 186 0.43 -8.68 0.33
CA LEU A 186 1.33 -8.25 -0.73
C LEU A 186 2.73 -7.92 -0.20
N ILE A 187 2.95 -8.07 1.12
CA ILE A 187 4.22 -7.85 1.81
C ILE A 187 4.63 -9.15 2.48
N PHE A 188 5.94 -9.40 2.57
CA PHE A 188 6.49 -10.47 3.37
C PHE A 188 7.55 -9.93 4.36
N PRO A 189 7.43 -10.28 5.67
CA PRO A 189 6.33 -11.01 6.30
C PRO A 189 4.98 -10.28 6.20
N GLU A 190 3.88 -11.03 6.26
CA GLU A 190 2.53 -10.44 6.18
C GLU A 190 2.32 -9.49 7.37
N ASN A 191 1.83 -8.28 7.08
CA ASN A 191 1.73 -7.22 8.09
C ASN A 191 0.48 -6.35 7.86
N PRO A 192 -0.52 -6.39 8.75
CA PRO A 192 -1.77 -5.65 8.60
C PRO A 192 -1.66 -4.17 9.00
N ILE A 193 -0.53 -3.72 9.55
CA ILE A 193 -0.42 -2.37 10.14
C ILE A 193 -0.77 -1.27 9.12
N ILE A 194 -0.35 -1.40 7.86
CA ILE A 194 -0.67 -0.40 6.81
C ILE A 194 -2.19 -0.33 6.60
N ASP A 195 -2.84 -1.48 6.47
CA ASP A 195 -4.29 -1.60 6.25
C ASP A 195 -5.06 -1.03 7.45
N ASP A 196 -4.68 -1.40 8.68
CA ASP A 196 -5.28 -0.92 9.92
C ASP A 196 -5.15 0.61 10.06
N GLU A 197 -3.96 1.14 9.74
CA GLU A 197 -3.67 2.57 9.87
C GLU A 197 -4.44 3.41 8.85
N ILE A 198 -4.63 2.90 7.63
CA ILE A 198 -5.45 3.53 6.58
C ILE A 198 -6.94 3.39 6.89
N GLN A 199 -7.38 2.23 7.37
CA GLN A 199 -8.77 2.02 7.82
C GLN A 199 -9.13 2.99 8.96
N SER A 200 -8.18 3.32 9.84
CA SER A 200 -8.36 4.36 10.86
C SER A 200 -8.65 5.74 10.26
N LEU A 201 -7.98 6.12 9.16
CA LEU A 201 -8.27 7.37 8.44
C LEU A 201 -9.65 7.34 7.77
N GLN A 202 -9.99 6.24 7.10
CA GLN A 202 -11.30 6.03 6.49
C GLN A 202 -12.43 6.15 7.52
N SER A 203 -12.22 5.55 8.70
CA SER A 203 -13.16 5.60 9.82
C SER A 203 -13.36 7.02 10.35
N GLN A 204 -12.32 7.86 10.38
CA GLN A 204 -12.43 9.27 10.77
C GLN A 204 -13.28 10.07 9.77
N LEU A 205 -13.24 9.75 8.48
CA LEU A 205 -14.03 10.43 7.45
C LEU A 205 -15.50 9.99 7.43
N ILE A 206 -15.77 8.70 7.66
CA ILE A 206 -17.13 8.13 7.66
C ILE A 206 -17.88 8.41 8.95
N ASN A 207 -17.19 8.46 10.11
CA ASN A 207 -17.87 8.63 11.40
C ASN A 207 -18.49 10.02 11.52
N SER A 208 -19.77 10.14 11.18
CA SER A 208 -20.48 11.41 11.05
C SER A 208 -20.52 12.24 12.34
N SER A 209 -20.42 11.59 13.50
CA SER A 209 -20.42 12.25 14.82
C SER A 209 -19.07 12.82 15.23
N ARG A 210 -17.97 12.30 14.67
CA ARG A 210 -16.58 12.63 15.04
C ARG A 210 -15.73 13.13 13.87
N CYS A 211 -16.29 13.18 12.66
CA CYS A 211 -15.55 13.60 11.48
C CYS A 211 -15.16 15.08 11.60
N PRO A 212 -13.86 15.41 11.53
CA PRO A 212 -13.38 16.79 11.56
C PRO A 212 -13.88 17.64 10.39
N ILE A 213 -14.40 17.01 9.33
CA ILE A 213 -14.94 17.66 8.13
C ILE A 213 -16.47 17.64 8.20
N HIS A 214 -17.08 18.61 8.88
CA HIS A 214 -18.52 18.65 9.15
C HIS A 214 -19.45 18.72 7.91
N LYS A 215 -18.92 18.94 6.71
CA LYS A 215 -19.66 19.03 5.44
C LYS A 215 -18.97 18.27 4.29
N GLY A 216 -18.40 17.10 4.58
CA GLY A 216 -17.76 16.25 3.58
C GLY A 216 -18.70 15.19 3.00
N GLU A 217 -18.47 14.79 1.75
CA GLU A 217 -19.24 13.77 1.03
C GLU A 217 -19.31 12.44 1.81
N TRP A 218 -18.21 12.05 2.46
CA TRP A 218 -18.12 10.82 3.26
C TRP A 218 -18.93 10.82 4.55
N VAL A 219 -19.20 12.00 5.12
CA VAL A 219 -20.07 12.14 6.29
C VAL A 219 -21.50 11.78 5.95
N PHE A 220 -21.94 12.12 4.73
CA PHE A 220 -23.25 11.73 4.24
C PHE A 220 -23.32 10.22 4.03
N LEU A 221 -22.31 9.64 3.37
CA LEU A 221 -22.24 8.18 3.20
C LEU A 221 -22.30 7.44 4.54
N GLY A 222 -21.55 7.90 5.54
CA GLY A 222 -21.60 7.30 6.88
C GLY A 222 -22.98 7.33 7.52
N LYS A 223 -23.68 8.46 7.44
CA LYS A 223 -25.08 8.56 7.92
C LYS A 223 -26.01 7.61 7.18
N GLN A 224 -25.83 7.46 5.87
CA GLN A 224 -26.66 6.55 5.08
C GLN A 224 -26.40 5.09 5.47
N LEU A 225 -25.13 4.70 5.61
CA LEU A 225 -24.76 3.36 6.07
C LEU A 225 -25.37 3.06 7.45
N ASP A 226 -25.31 4.02 8.38
CA ASP A 226 -25.91 3.88 9.72
C ASP A 226 -27.44 3.67 9.65
N MET A 227 -28.13 4.33 8.70
CA MET A 227 -29.58 4.19 8.51
C MET A 227 -29.98 2.84 7.90
N ASP A 228 -29.10 2.20 7.13
CA ASP A 228 -29.37 0.91 6.49
C ASP A 228 -29.32 -0.27 7.49
N TYR A 229 -28.76 -0.06 8.70
CA TYR A 229 -28.80 -1.05 9.78
C TYR A 229 -30.18 -1.13 10.44
N GLY A 230 -31.02 -2.05 9.96
CA GLY A 230 -32.30 -2.40 10.58
C GLY A 230 -32.20 -3.64 11.47
N PHE A 231 -32.20 -3.46 12.79
CA PHE A 231 -32.29 -4.58 13.73
C PHE A 231 -33.76 -4.94 14.00
N GLN A 232 -34.13 -6.20 13.76
CA GLN A 232 -35.43 -6.70 14.17
C GLN A 232 -35.42 -6.95 15.68
N CYS A 233 -36.24 -6.22 16.43
CA CYS A 233 -36.49 -6.53 17.84
C CYS A 233 -37.34 -7.80 17.95
N ILE A 234 -36.69 -8.94 18.22
CA ILE A 234 -37.37 -10.21 18.46
C ILE A 234 -37.61 -10.35 19.96
N ASN A 235 -38.86 -10.20 20.41
CA ASN A 235 -39.22 -10.25 21.84
C ASN A 235 -39.14 -11.65 22.47
N LYS A 236 -39.01 -12.72 21.67
CA LYS A 236 -38.80 -14.10 22.14
C LYS A 236 -37.97 -14.89 21.14
N ILE A 237 -36.85 -15.46 21.58
CA ILE A 237 -36.10 -16.45 20.81
C ILE A 237 -36.97 -17.72 20.75
N GLN A 238 -37.49 -18.07 19.58
CA GLN A 238 -38.14 -19.36 19.37
C GLN A 238 -37.05 -20.43 19.29
N ILE A 239 -36.89 -21.20 20.36
CA ILE A 239 -36.07 -22.41 20.34
C ILE A 239 -36.91 -23.51 19.70
N ASP A 240 -36.60 -23.85 18.46
CA ASP A 240 -37.20 -25.01 17.79
C ASP A 240 -36.45 -26.27 18.27
N GLU A 241 -37.04 -26.98 19.24
CA GLU A 241 -36.47 -28.21 19.82
C GLU A 241 -36.32 -29.36 18.79
N ASN A 242 -36.93 -29.24 17.60
CA ASN A 242 -36.78 -30.19 16.49
C ASN A 242 -35.69 -29.79 15.47
N ALA A 243 -34.99 -28.68 15.68
CA ALA A 243 -33.97 -28.17 14.77
C ALA A 243 -32.60 -28.84 14.97
N ILE A 244 -32.52 -30.16 14.90
CA ILE A 244 -31.25 -30.90 15.09
C ILE A 244 -30.27 -30.69 13.89
N SER A 245 -30.70 -30.07 12.77
CA SER A 245 -29.79 -29.84 11.62
C SER A 245 -30.08 -28.59 10.76
N ARG A 246 -30.70 -27.53 11.29
CA ARG A 246 -30.92 -26.30 10.51
C ARG A 246 -29.81 -25.28 10.77
N CYS A 247 -28.92 -25.12 9.79
CA CYS A 247 -27.95 -24.02 9.78
C CYS A 247 -28.61 -22.77 9.18
N PRO A 248 -28.82 -21.70 9.95
CA PRO A 248 -29.26 -20.44 9.37
C PRO A 248 -28.18 -19.93 8.41
N ILE A 249 -28.57 -19.61 7.18
CA ILE A 249 -27.69 -18.98 6.19
C ILE A 249 -27.83 -17.46 6.38
N PHE A 250 -26.70 -16.76 6.47
CA PHE A 250 -26.71 -15.30 6.45
C PHE A 250 -27.26 -14.83 5.11
N SER A 251 -28.47 -14.25 5.12
CA SER A 251 -29.16 -13.73 3.94
C SER A 251 -29.18 -12.20 3.89
N GLY A 252 -28.43 -11.53 4.76
CA GLY A 252 -28.25 -10.08 4.71
C GLY A 252 -27.52 -9.72 3.42
N SER A 253 -28.19 -9.01 2.53
CA SER A 253 -27.55 -8.39 1.37
C SER A 253 -27.81 -6.89 1.43
N MET A 254 -26.81 -6.10 1.07
CA MET A 254 -27.11 -4.74 0.64
C MET A 254 -28.02 -4.88 -0.58
N GLY A 255 -29.19 -4.23 -0.57
CA GLY A 255 -29.89 -3.91 -1.81
C GLY A 255 -28.93 -3.18 -2.76
N LYS A 256 -29.22 -3.08 -4.06
CA LYS A 256 -28.34 -2.36 -5.00
C LYS A 256 -28.07 -0.93 -4.49
N ILE A 257 -26.93 -0.71 -3.84
CA ILE A 257 -26.43 0.62 -3.53
C ILE A 257 -25.84 1.12 -4.84
N ASN A 258 -26.65 1.88 -5.57
CA ASN A 258 -26.18 2.58 -6.73
C ASN A 258 -25.43 3.82 -6.26
N MET A 259 -24.12 3.66 -6.01
CA MET A 259 -23.23 4.77 -5.64
C MET A 259 -23.32 5.93 -6.63
N LYS A 260 -23.57 5.65 -7.93
CA LYS A 260 -23.82 6.71 -8.92
C LYS A 260 -25.10 7.50 -8.63
N GLU A 261 -26.21 6.85 -8.29
CA GLU A 261 -27.46 7.54 -7.96
C GLU A 261 -27.36 8.35 -6.67
N ILE A 262 -26.71 7.83 -5.64
CA ILE A 262 -26.55 8.54 -4.36
C ILE A 262 -25.78 9.85 -4.57
N LEU A 263 -24.75 9.80 -5.42
CA LEU A 263 -23.90 10.96 -5.70
C LEU A 263 -24.62 11.97 -6.61
N ILE A 264 -25.29 11.51 -7.68
CA ILE A 264 -26.07 12.36 -8.59
C ILE A 264 -27.24 13.05 -7.87
N LYS A 265 -27.94 12.35 -6.97
CA LYS A 265 -29.16 12.86 -6.31
C LYS A 265 -28.87 14.03 -5.36
N HIS A 266 -27.62 14.29 -5.02
CA HIS A 266 -27.23 15.33 -4.07
C HIS A 266 -26.42 16.46 -4.70
N ASN A 267 -26.48 16.61 -6.04
CA ASN A 267 -25.74 17.62 -6.81
C ASN A 267 -24.24 17.61 -6.50
N ILE A 268 -23.66 16.41 -6.53
CA ILE A 268 -22.22 16.15 -6.52
C ILE A 268 -21.86 15.50 -7.85
#